data_AF-A0A672TX24-F1
#
_entry.id   AF-A0A672TX24-F1
#
_cell.length_a   1.000
_cell.length_b   1.000
_cell.length_c   1.000
_cell.angle_alpha   90.00
_cell.angle_beta   90.00
_cell.angle_gamma   90.00
#
_symmetry.space_group_name_H-M   'P 1'
#
loop_
_entity.id
_entity.type
_entity.pdbx_description
1 polymer ?
#
loop_
_entity_poly.entity_id
_entity_poly.type
_entity_poly.pdbx_seq_one_letter_code
_entity_poly.pdbx_strand_id
1 'polypeptide(L)'
;MILVPMQRLKTQTEVTRMGLAGDPTVRWGDKSYNSIFFSNGTCSAFCDHSPFDAMALISMMHYAEKKIIENEGKWKGSDKVRDIPWPEELVFTVDQKIINEIGYTKEFYYKKVSDLNLVNYAFTSFGKALLRKKRFHPDTFVQLAIQLAYYKCHGRPGCCYETAMTRRFYHGRTETVRSCTMEAVEWCKSMLDPSESTYQRLQLMHQAFAKHNKMRKDCENGKGFDRHLLGLLLIAQEQGLPVPELYMDNAFTASGGGGNFVLSTSLAGYMRFTGCAVPMVPHGYGFFYSIRDDRIVTTCSSWKSCPKTDAEVLCRTVFQCFQDMIQLTIAAQL
;
A
#
# COMPACT_ATOMS: atom_id res chain seq x y z
N MET A 1 -11.07 -22.87 -13.18
CA MET A 1 -10.55 -21.51 -13.40
C MET A 1 -11.69 -20.68 -13.96
N ILE A 2 -12.22 -19.71 -13.20
CA ILE A 2 -13.33 -18.89 -13.69
C ILE A 2 -12.73 -17.73 -14.49
N LEU A 3 -12.99 -17.71 -15.81
CA LEU A 3 -12.59 -16.62 -16.69
C LEU A 3 -13.51 -15.42 -16.45
N VAL A 4 -12.93 -14.28 -16.05
CA VAL A 4 -13.69 -13.03 -15.89
C VAL A 4 -14.01 -12.47 -17.29
N PRO A 5 -15.29 -12.17 -17.63
CA PRO A 5 -15.68 -11.66 -18.95
C PRO A 5 -15.03 -10.30 -19.29
N MET A 6 -14.95 -9.98 -20.59
CA MET A 6 -14.26 -8.80 -21.13
C MET A 6 -14.61 -7.49 -20.41
N GLN A 7 -13.62 -6.93 -19.71
CA GLN A 7 -13.28 -5.51 -19.81
C GLN A 7 -11.91 -5.45 -20.48
N ARG A 8 -11.74 -4.61 -21.52
CA ARG A 8 -10.41 -4.38 -22.13
C ARG A 8 -9.51 -3.71 -21.10
N LEU A 9 -8.82 -4.49 -20.27
CA LEU A 9 -7.80 -3.96 -19.35
C LEU A 9 -6.59 -3.55 -20.18
N LYS A 10 -6.44 -2.24 -20.38
CA LYS A 10 -5.37 -1.60 -21.15
C LYS A 10 -4.27 -1.05 -20.25
N THR A 11 -4.57 -0.78 -18.98
CA THR A 11 -3.65 -0.12 -18.04
C THR A 11 -3.42 -0.93 -16.77
N GLN A 12 -2.27 -0.71 -16.12
CA GLN A 12 -1.98 -1.31 -14.81
C GLN A 12 -3.02 -0.90 -13.75
N THR A 13 -3.55 0.32 -13.85
CA THR A 13 -4.65 0.82 -13.03
C THR A 13 -5.88 -0.07 -13.14
N GLU A 14 -6.32 -0.42 -14.35
CA GLU A 14 -7.50 -1.27 -14.55
C GLU A 14 -7.28 -2.69 -14.03
N VAL A 15 -6.11 -3.28 -14.27
CA VAL A 15 -5.76 -4.61 -13.71
C VAL A 15 -5.78 -4.58 -12.19
N THR A 16 -5.23 -3.53 -11.57
CA THR A 16 -5.19 -3.39 -10.10
C THR A 16 -6.60 -3.18 -9.54
N ARG A 17 -7.41 -2.32 -10.17
CA ARG A 17 -8.80 -2.07 -9.77
C ARG A 17 -9.64 -3.34 -9.89
N MET A 18 -9.48 -4.12 -10.96
CA MET A 18 -10.20 -5.38 -11.15
C MET A 18 -9.70 -6.47 -10.21
N GLY A 19 -8.42 -6.49 -9.86
CA GLY A 19 -7.88 -7.36 -8.82
C GLY A 19 -8.53 -7.11 -7.46
N LEU A 20 -8.60 -5.84 -7.04
CA LEU A 20 -9.13 -5.43 -5.75
C LEU A 20 -10.67 -5.52 -5.64
N ALA A 21 -11.38 -5.06 -6.68
CA ALA A 21 -12.84 -5.04 -6.72
C ALA A 21 -13.39 -6.16 -7.61
N GLY A 22 -13.37 -5.97 -8.94
CA GLY A 22 -13.82 -7.00 -9.88
C GLY A 22 -15.26 -7.48 -9.66
N ASP A 23 -15.57 -8.66 -10.20
CA ASP A 23 -16.89 -9.28 -10.06
C ASP A 23 -16.92 -10.18 -8.81
N PRO A 24 -17.76 -9.89 -7.80
CA PRO A 24 -17.80 -10.66 -6.56
C PRO A 24 -18.33 -12.09 -6.75
N THR A 25 -19.07 -12.40 -7.84
CA THR A 25 -19.66 -13.74 -8.03
C THR A 25 -18.63 -14.81 -8.39
N VAL A 26 -17.40 -14.40 -8.68
CA VAL A 26 -16.28 -15.28 -9.05
C VAL A 26 -15.11 -15.13 -8.09
N ARG A 27 -15.38 -14.63 -6.88
CA ARG A 27 -14.40 -14.39 -5.82
C ARG A 27 -14.80 -15.10 -4.56
N TRP A 28 -13.80 -15.60 -3.85
CA TRP A 28 -13.96 -16.13 -2.51
C TRP A 28 -13.14 -15.28 -1.56
N GLY A 29 -13.76 -14.25 -0.99
CA GLY A 29 -13.09 -13.22 -0.18
C GLY A 29 -12.37 -13.78 1.04
N ASP A 30 -12.95 -14.81 1.66
CA ASP A 30 -12.39 -15.46 2.85
C ASP A 30 -11.16 -16.33 2.55
N LYS A 31 -10.84 -16.55 1.27
CA LYS A 31 -9.68 -17.36 0.90
C LYS A 31 -8.43 -16.52 1.06
N SER A 32 -7.47 -17.04 1.83
CA SER A 32 -6.16 -16.40 2.03
C SER A 32 -5.44 -16.06 0.73
N TYR A 33 -5.65 -16.84 -0.33
CA TYR A 33 -5.15 -16.56 -1.67
C TYR A 33 -6.18 -16.92 -2.73
N ASN A 34 -6.58 -15.93 -3.52
CA ASN A 34 -7.42 -16.05 -4.70
C ASN A 34 -6.63 -15.60 -5.92
N SER A 35 -6.31 -16.54 -6.83
CA SER A 35 -5.63 -16.24 -8.08
C SER A 35 -6.65 -15.85 -9.15
N ILE A 36 -6.46 -14.68 -9.75
CA ILE A 36 -7.43 -14.09 -10.68
C ILE A 36 -6.79 -14.04 -12.07
N PHE A 37 -7.44 -14.69 -13.03
CA PHE A 37 -7.03 -14.69 -14.43
C PHE A 37 -8.08 -13.96 -15.28
N PHE A 38 -7.63 -12.95 -16.01
CA PHE A 38 -8.48 -12.18 -16.90
C PHE A 38 -8.45 -12.77 -18.32
N SER A 39 -9.53 -12.56 -19.08
CA SER A 39 -9.67 -13.12 -20.43
C SER A 39 -8.61 -12.65 -21.44
N ASN A 40 -7.89 -11.56 -21.15
CA ASN A 40 -6.80 -11.03 -21.98
C ASN A 40 -5.42 -11.63 -21.63
N GLY A 41 -5.38 -12.67 -20.78
CA GLY A 41 -4.15 -13.32 -20.36
C GLY A 41 -3.37 -12.60 -19.25
N THR A 42 -3.87 -11.46 -18.75
CA THR A 42 -3.32 -10.84 -17.54
C THR A 42 -3.83 -11.53 -16.29
N CYS A 43 -3.12 -11.35 -15.18
CA CYS A 43 -3.51 -11.93 -13.89
C CYS A 43 -3.35 -10.93 -12.74
N SER A 44 -4.01 -11.24 -11.63
CA SER A 44 -3.90 -10.54 -10.36
C SER A 44 -4.09 -11.55 -9.21
N ALA A 45 -3.93 -11.06 -7.99
CA ALA A 45 -4.15 -11.82 -6.78
C ALA A 45 -4.95 -10.99 -5.79
N PHE A 46 -5.89 -11.65 -5.11
CA PHE A 46 -6.59 -11.11 -3.96
C PHE A 46 -6.30 -12.00 -2.76
N CYS A 47 -6.06 -11.39 -1.61
CA CYS A 47 -5.73 -12.09 -0.38
C CYS A 47 -6.52 -11.51 0.77
N ASP A 48 -7.13 -12.39 1.57
CA ASP A 48 -7.40 -12.04 2.97
C ASP A 48 -6.07 -11.67 3.66
N HIS A 49 -6.08 -10.53 4.34
CA HIS A 49 -4.91 -9.97 5.02
C HIS A 49 -4.80 -10.43 6.49
N SER A 50 -5.80 -11.18 6.98
CA SER A 50 -5.80 -11.73 8.34
C SER A 50 -4.64 -12.71 8.61
N PRO A 51 -4.30 -13.69 7.73
CA PRO A 51 -3.38 -14.77 8.09
C PRO A 51 -1.91 -14.44 7.79
N PHE A 52 -1.64 -13.50 6.88
CA PHE A 52 -0.29 -13.09 6.52
C PHE A 52 -0.24 -11.67 5.96
N ASP A 53 0.97 -11.12 5.88
CA ASP A 53 1.24 -9.83 5.25
C ASP A 53 1.70 -9.99 3.79
N ALA A 54 1.56 -8.93 2.99
CA ALA A 54 1.72 -8.94 1.54
C ALA A 54 3.02 -9.61 1.02
N MET A 55 4.12 -9.55 1.79
CA MET A 55 5.40 -10.14 1.38
C MET A 55 5.35 -11.64 1.13
N ALA A 56 4.46 -12.40 1.80
CA ALA A 56 4.29 -13.82 1.53
C ALA A 56 3.77 -14.06 0.11
N LEU A 57 2.69 -13.34 -0.27
CA LEU A 57 2.12 -13.37 -1.61
C LEU A 57 3.12 -12.91 -2.67
N ILE A 58 3.79 -11.77 -2.43
CA ILE A 58 4.74 -11.19 -3.38
C ILE A 58 5.90 -12.14 -3.64
N SER A 59 6.39 -12.84 -2.62
CA SER A 59 7.46 -13.82 -2.78
C SER A 59 7.03 -15.02 -3.64
N MET A 60 5.81 -15.51 -3.43
CA MET A 60 5.23 -16.59 -4.24
C MET A 60 5.02 -16.15 -5.70
N MET A 61 4.46 -14.97 -5.92
CA MET A 61 4.25 -14.45 -7.28
C MET A 61 5.58 -14.19 -8.00
N HIS A 62 6.60 -13.70 -7.31
CA HIS A 62 7.95 -13.53 -7.85
C HIS A 62 8.60 -14.86 -8.24
N TYR A 63 8.39 -15.91 -7.45
CA TYR A 63 8.83 -17.25 -7.83
C TYR A 63 8.12 -17.74 -9.10
N ALA A 64 6.80 -17.57 -9.19
CA ALA A 64 6.03 -17.92 -10.37
C ALA A 64 6.50 -17.13 -11.62
N GLU A 65 6.72 -15.83 -11.49
CA GLU A 65 7.26 -14.98 -12.57
C GLU A 65 8.63 -15.49 -13.05
N LYS A 66 9.54 -15.81 -12.12
CA LYS A 66 10.84 -16.39 -12.49
C LYS A 66 10.68 -17.67 -13.29
N LYS A 67 9.78 -18.58 -12.86
CA LYS A 67 9.51 -19.83 -13.58
C LYS A 67 8.91 -19.60 -14.97
N ILE A 68 8.02 -18.62 -15.10
CA ILE A 68 7.48 -18.21 -16.41
C ILE A 68 8.61 -17.70 -17.31
N ILE A 69 9.49 -16.81 -16.83
CA ILE A 69 10.61 -16.27 -17.60
C ILE A 69 11.61 -17.37 -17.99
N GLU A 70 12.03 -18.21 -17.04
CA GLU A 70 12.95 -19.34 -17.27
C GLU A 70 12.44 -20.30 -18.35
N ASN A 71 11.12 -20.46 -18.46
CA ASN A 71 10.49 -21.32 -19.45
C ASN A 71 9.95 -20.57 -20.68
N GLU A 72 10.30 -19.28 -20.84
CA GLU A 72 9.87 -18.43 -21.96
C GLU A 72 8.33 -18.38 -22.11
N GLY A 73 7.61 -18.50 -20.99
CA GLY A 73 6.16 -18.54 -20.95
C GLY A 73 5.53 -19.80 -21.56
N LYS A 74 6.29 -20.88 -21.73
CA LYS A 74 5.83 -22.12 -22.37
C LYS A 74 5.99 -23.33 -21.45
N TRP A 75 5.11 -24.30 -21.61
CA TRP A 75 5.34 -25.64 -21.08
C TRP A 75 6.38 -26.36 -21.95
N LYS A 76 7.40 -26.95 -21.33
CA LYS A 76 8.50 -27.69 -22.00
C LYS A 76 8.54 -29.17 -21.62
N GLY A 77 7.57 -29.63 -20.84
CA GLY A 77 7.45 -31.04 -20.46
C GLY A 77 6.66 -31.85 -21.49
N SER A 78 6.14 -33.00 -21.06
CA SER A 78 5.32 -33.84 -21.93
C SER A 78 3.95 -33.21 -22.18
N ASP A 79 3.50 -33.18 -23.43
CA ASP A 79 2.13 -32.82 -23.81
C ASP A 79 1.12 -33.98 -23.61
N LYS A 80 1.58 -35.11 -23.07
CA LYS A 80 0.70 -36.24 -22.78
C LYS A 80 -0.31 -35.85 -21.69
N VAL A 81 -1.57 -35.71 -22.11
CA VAL A 81 -2.70 -35.61 -21.18
C VAL A 81 -3.04 -37.01 -20.68
N ARG A 82 -2.86 -37.22 -19.37
CA ARG A 82 -3.27 -38.47 -18.72
C ARG A 82 -4.78 -38.50 -18.56
N ASP A 83 -5.33 -39.71 -18.51
CA ASP A 83 -6.71 -39.91 -18.08
C ASP A 83 -6.82 -39.59 -16.58
N ILE A 84 -7.41 -38.43 -16.26
CA ILE A 84 -7.59 -37.94 -14.90
C ILE A 84 -9.08 -37.58 -14.69
N PRO A 85 -9.60 -37.65 -13.46
CA PRO A 85 -10.99 -37.28 -13.19
C PRO A 85 -11.31 -35.86 -13.66
N TRP A 86 -12.51 -35.68 -14.20
CA TRP A 86 -13.02 -34.37 -14.56
C TRP A 86 -13.23 -33.52 -13.30
N PRO A 87 -13.06 -32.18 -13.39
CA PRO A 87 -13.44 -31.29 -12.30
C PRO A 87 -14.91 -31.46 -11.93
N GLU A 88 -15.19 -31.56 -10.64
CA GLU A 88 -16.55 -31.66 -10.12
C GLU A 88 -17.12 -30.27 -9.83
N GLU A 89 -18.32 -30.01 -10.31
CA GLU A 89 -19.04 -28.77 -10.02
C GLU A 89 -19.64 -28.81 -8.61
N LEU A 90 -19.43 -27.75 -7.84
CA LEU A 90 -20.07 -27.57 -6.53
C LEU A 90 -21.47 -26.97 -6.73
N VAL A 91 -22.48 -27.84 -6.83
CA VAL A 91 -23.88 -27.44 -6.98
C VAL A 91 -24.51 -27.19 -5.61
N PHE A 92 -24.56 -25.92 -5.20
CA PHE A 92 -25.17 -25.53 -3.94
C PHE A 92 -26.70 -25.62 -4.03
N THR A 93 -27.32 -26.19 -2.99
CA THR A 93 -28.77 -26.04 -2.79
C THR A 93 -29.03 -24.67 -2.17
N VAL A 94 -29.78 -23.82 -2.89
CA VAL A 94 -30.14 -22.47 -2.44
C VAL A 94 -31.66 -22.32 -2.44
N ASP A 95 -32.17 -21.55 -1.49
CA ASP A 95 -33.57 -21.17 -1.43
C ASP A 95 -33.77 -19.72 -1.90
N GLN A 96 -35.02 -19.25 -1.94
CA GLN A 96 -35.32 -17.88 -2.36
C GLN A 96 -34.69 -16.83 -1.43
N LYS A 97 -34.51 -17.14 -0.14
CA LYS A 97 -33.87 -16.25 0.81
C LYS A 97 -32.41 -16.01 0.43
N ILE A 98 -31.65 -17.08 0.19
CA ILE A 98 -30.24 -16.98 -0.23
C ILE A 98 -30.11 -16.27 -1.57
N ILE A 99 -30.99 -16.55 -2.54
CA ILE A 99 -30.99 -15.85 -3.84
C ILE A 99 -31.17 -14.34 -3.66
N ASN A 100 -32.11 -13.92 -2.79
CA ASN A 100 -32.33 -12.51 -2.49
C ASN A 100 -31.12 -11.87 -1.80
N GLU A 101 -30.51 -12.56 -0.83
CA GLU A 101 -29.29 -12.09 -0.13
C GLU A 101 -28.11 -11.92 -1.08
N ILE A 102 -27.93 -12.84 -2.05
CA ILE A 102 -26.91 -12.71 -3.10
C ILE A 102 -27.17 -11.46 -3.94
N GLY A 103 -28.43 -11.22 -4.32
CA GLY A 103 -28.83 -10.02 -5.07
C GLY A 103 -28.50 -8.73 -4.32
N TYR A 104 -28.95 -8.63 -3.07
CA TYR A 104 -28.68 -7.47 -2.20
C TYR A 104 -27.19 -7.25 -1.97
N THR A 105 -26.44 -8.32 -1.68
CA THR A 105 -25.00 -8.23 -1.42
C THR A 105 -24.25 -7.76 -2.67
N LYS A 106 -24.63 -8.22 -3.85
CA LYS A 106 -24.02 -7.80 -5.12
C LYS A 106 -24.28 -6.31 -5.40
N GLU A 107 -25.49 -5.83 -5.17
CA GLU A 107 -25.82 -4.41 -5.31
C GLU A 107 -25.02 -3.54 -4.33
N PHE A 108 -25.01 -3.93 -3.05
CA PHE A 108 -24.24 -3.25 -2.02
C PHE A 108 -22.75 -3.22 -2.36
N TYR A 109 -22.19 -4.35 -2.80
CA TYR A 109 -20.80 -4.48 -3.20
C TYR A 109 -20.46 -3.52 -4.34
N TYR A 110 -21.23 -3.53 -5.43
CA TYR A 110 -20.97 -2.66 -6.57
C TYR A 110 -21.11 -1.17 -6.22
N LYS A 111 -22.06 -0.82 -5.37
CA LYS A 111 -22.16 0.55 -4.84
C LYS A 111 -20.88 0.95 -4.11
N LYS A 112 -20.35 0.10 -3.24
CA LYS A 112 -19.09 0.38 -2.50
C LYS A 112 -17.89 0.48 -3.42
N VAL A 113 -17.69 -0.47 -4.34
CA VAL A 113 -16.50 -0.45 -5.22
C VAL A 113 -16.58 0.60 -6.34
N SER A 114 -17.78 1.12 -6.64
CA SER A 114 -17.95 2.24 -7.57
C SER A 114 -17.37 3.55 -7.03
N ASP A 115 -17.34 3.70 -5.70
CA ASP A 115 -16.80 4.85 -4.98
C ASP A 115 -15.27 4.85 -4.89
N LEU A 116 -14.62 3.73 -5.22
CA LEU A 116 -13.16 3.65 -5.21
C LEU A 116 -12.56 4.47 -6.37
N ASN A 117 -11.67 5.40 -6.04
CA ASN A 117 -10.72 6.03 -6.96
C ASN A 117 -9.35 5.36 -6.77
N LEU A 118 -8.75 4.84 -7.83
CA LEU A 118 -7.48 4.13 -7.77
C LEU A 118 -6.64 4.42 -9.01
N VAL A 119 -5.34 4.66 -8.80
CA VAL A 119 -4.35 4.89 -9.85
C VAL A 119 -3.12 4.02 -9.59
N ASN A 120 -2.52 3.46 -10.64
CA ASN A 120 -1.28 2.70 -10.56
C ASN A 120 -0.31 3.16 -11.66
N TYR A 121 0.75 3.83 -11.27
CA TYR A 121 1.71 4.47 -12.18
C TYR A 121 3.15 4.12 -11.86
N ALA A 122 3.97 4.10 -12.90
CA ALA A 122 5.41 3.95 -12.80
C ALA A 122 6.11 5.29 -13.03
N PHE A 123 6.87 5.72 -12.03
CA PHE A 123 7.85 6.80 -12.17
C PHE A 123 9.15 6.23 -12.74
N THR A 124 9.46 6.57 -13.98
CA THR A 124 10.58 5.96 -14.75
C THR A 124 11.80 6.86 -14.90
N SER A 125 11.81 8.03 -14.28
CA SER A 125 12.97 8.93 -14.38
C SER A 125 14.19 8.40 -13.62
N PHE A 126 13.97 7.67 -12.51
CA PHE A 126 15.00 6.97 -11.77
C PHE A 126 14.40 5.94 -10.81
N GLY A 127 15.26 5.07 -10.27
CA GLY A 127 14.92 4.14 -9.19
C GLY A 127 16.00 4.08 -8.11
N LYS A 128 16.06 2.96 -7.37
CA LYS A 128 16.98 2.81 -6.23
C LYS A 128 18.46 2.89 -6.61
N ALA A 129 18.84 2.63 -7.87
CA ALA A 129 20.24 2.72 -8.28
C ALA A 129 20.77 4.15 -8.13
N LEU A 130 20.00 5.16 -8.58
CA LEU A 130 20.34 6.57 -8.41
C LEU A 130 20.29 6.98 -6.93
N LEU A 131 19.24 6.59 -6.22
CA LEU A 131 19.05 6.96 -4.81
C LEU A 131 20.20 6.46 -3.94
N ARG A 132 20.65 5.22 -4.15
CA ARG A 132 21.82 4.64 -3.45
C ARG A 132 23.11 5.38 -3.81
N LYS A 133 23.32 5.76 -5.07
CA LYS A 133 24.48 6.56 -5.49
C LYS A 133 24.52 7.92 -4.77
N LYS A 134 23.36 8.52 -4.54
CA LYS A 134 23.17 9.76 -3.76
C LYS A 134 23.10 9.53 -2.24
N ARG A 135 23.36 8.30 -1.76
CA ARG A 135 23.36 7.89 -0.34
C ARG A 135 22.01 8.06 0.37
N PHE A 136 20.90 8.00 -0.37
CA PHE A 136 19.55 7.96 0.19
C PHE A 136 19.03 6.53 0.28
N HIS A 137 18.41 6.20 1.42
CA HIS A 137 17.64 4.96 1.54
C HIS A 137 16.36 5.09 0.69
N PRO A 138 16.11 4.19 -0.28
CA PRO A 138 15.02 4.38 -1.25
C PRO A 138 13.62 4.47 -0.62
N ASP A 139 13.37 3.66 0.39
CA ASP A 139 12.08 3.63 1.09
C ASP A 139 11.80 4.95 1.82
N THR A 140 12.77 5.43 2.59
CA THR A 140 12.72 6.71 3.30
C THR A 140 12.55 7.88 2.35
N PHE A 141 13.18 7.82 1.17
CA PHE A 141 12.98 8.81 0.12
C PHE A 141 11.53 8.86 -0.35
N VAL A 142 10.90 7.70 -0.55
CA VAL A 142 9.49 7.64 -0.95
C VAL A 142 8.58 8.15 0.16
N GLN A 143 8.79 7.74 1.41
CA GLN A 143 7.98 8.18 2.55
C GLN A 143 8.03 9.70 2.75
N LEU A 144 9.21 10.29 2.67
CA LEU A 144 9.35 11.74 2.78
C LEU A 144 8.71 12.47 1.59
N ALA A 145 8.82 11.94 0.37
CA ALA A 145 8.10 12.49 -0.78
C ALA A 145 6.57 12.43 -0.60
N ILE A 146 6.03 11.36 0.00
CA ILE A 146 4.60 11.25 0.34
C ILE A 146 4.20 12.32 1.36
N GLN A 147 5.01 12.55 2.40
CA GLN A 147 4.76 13.62 3.37
C GLN A 147 4.72 15.00 2.71
N LEU A 148 5.72 15.31 1.86
CA LEU A 148 5.77 16.58 1.15
C LEU A 148 4.60 16.74 0.18
N ALA A 149 4.24 15.68 -0.55
CA ALA A 149 3.12 15.71 -1.48
C ALA A 149 1.79 15.95 -0.78
N TYR A 150 1.52 15.24 0.32
CA TYR A 150 0.32 15.47 1.12
C TYR A 150 0.26 16.90 1.66
N TYR A 151 1.40 17.41 2.17
CA TYR A 151 1.49 18.79 2.66
C TYR A 151 1.18 19.81 1.56
N LYS A 152 1.72 19.62 0.34
CA LYS A 152 1.42 20.46 -0.84
C LYS A 152 -0.05 20.39 -1.24
N CYS A 153 -0.65 19.20 -1.24
CA CYS A 153 -2.05 19.01 -1.67
C CYS A 153 -3.07 19.55 -0.66
N HIS A 154 -2.75 19.50 0.64
CA HIS A 154 -3.74 19.73 1.70
C HIS A 154 -3.38 20.86 2.66
N GLY A 155 -2.20 21.49 2.53
CA GLY A 155 -1.75 22.61 3.36
C GLY A 155 -1.53 22.24 4.84
N ARG A 156 -1.46 20.95 5.17
CA ARG A 156 -1.29 20.46 6.53
C ARG A 156 -0.55 19.13 6.58
N PRO A 157 0.07 18.76 7.71
CA PRO A 157 0.63 17.43 7.91
C PRO A 157 -0.44 16.32 7.79
N GLY A 158 -0.05 15.18 7.22
CA GLY A 158 -0.88 13.99 7.12
C GLY A 158 -0.34 12.87 8.00
N CYS A 159 -1.07 12.52 9.07
CA CYS A 159 -0.71 11.38 9.91
C CYS A 159 -0.61 10.11 9.04
N CYS A 160 0.55 9.45 9.12
CA CYS A 160 0.94 8.42 8.17
C CYS A 160 1.33 7.14 8.88
N TYR A 161 0.65 6.07 8.51
CA TYR A 161 1.01 4.71 8.84
C TYR A 161 1.94 4.17 7.75
N GLU A 162 3.09 3.66 8.15
CA GLU A 162 3.95 2.83 7.32
C GLU A 162 4.14 1.47 8.01
N THR A 163 4.12 0.41 7.21
CA THR A 163 4.37 -0.95 7.70
C THR A 163 5.86 -1.19 7.91
N ALA A 164 6.27 -1.54 9.14
CA ALA A 164 7.58 -2.13 9.43
C ALA A 164 7.42 -3.63 9.75
N MET A 165 8.16 -4.49 9.06
CA MET A 165 8.13 -5.93 9.33
C MET A 165 8.91 -6.28 10.61
N THR A 166 8.32 -7.11 11.47
CA THR A 166 8.94 -7.60 12.72
C THR A 166 9.28 -9.08 12.66
N ARG A 167 9.43 -9.63 11.45
CA ARG A 167 9.71 -11.06 11.16
C ARG A 167 11.01 -11.63 11.74
N ARG A 168 11.80 -10.81 12.44
CA ARG A 168 12.96 -11.25 13.23
C ARG A 168 12.53 -12.00 14.50
N PHE A 169 11.32 -11.74 14.98
CA PHE A 169 10.74 -12.38 16.16
C PHE A 169 9.85 -13.55 15.74
N TYR A 170 9.66 -14.52 16.62
CA TYR A 170 8.77 -15.65 16.41
C TYR A 170 7.34 -15.16 16.09
N HIS A 171 6.80 -15.60 14.95
CA HIS A 171 5.50 -15.15 14.42
C HIS A 171 5.35 -13.62 14.26
N GLY A 172 6.46 -12.88 14.22
CA GLY A 172 6.44 -11.43 14.05
C GLY A 172 5.79 -11.03 12.71
N ARG A 173 4.76 -10.19 12.80
CA ARG A 173 4.08 -9.58 11.66
C ARG A 173 4.62 -8.17 11.41
N THR A 174 3.96 -7.16 11.99
CA THR A 174 4.22 -5.75 11.69
C THR A 174 4.19 -4.87 12.94
N GLU A 175 4.92 -3.78 12.84
CA GLU A 175 4.81 -2.58 13.68
C GLU A 175 4.48 -1.37 12.78
N THR A 176 3.99 -0.29 13.36
CA THR A 176 3.72 0.98 12.68
C THR A 176 4.93 1.92 12.78
N VAL A 177 5.41 2.39 11.64
CA VAL A 177 6.27 3.57 11.56
C VAL A 177 5.37 4.78 11.31
N ARG A 178 5.48 5.79 12.17
CA ARG A 178 4.73 7.04 12.01
C ARG A 178 5.54 8.07 11.25
N SER A 179 5.45 8.08 9.91
CA SER A 179 6.33 8.86 9.03
C SER A 179 6.13 10.38 9.13
N CYS A 180 4.98 10.83 9.66
CA CYS A 180 4.66 12.25 9.92
C CYS A 180 5.36 12.75 11.21
N THR A 181 6.67 12.93 11.11
CA THR A 181 7.52 13.42 12.21
C THR A 181 7.61 14.93 12.24
N MET A 182 8.06 15.49 13.36
CA MET A 182 8.37 16.92 13.45
C MET A 182 9.40 17.33 12.41
N GLU A 183 10.47 16.53 12.25
CA GLU A 183 11.55 16.76 11.29
C GLU A 183 11.02 16.73 9.84
N ALA A 184 10.12 15.79 9.51
CA ALA A 184 9.48 15.75 8.20
C ALA A 184 8.59 16.98 7.97
N VAL A 185 7.83 17.43 8.97
CA VAL A 185 6.96 18.60 8.87
C VAL A 185 7.76 19.90 8.72
N GLU A 186 8.83 20.07 9.48
CA GLU A 186 9.75 21.22 9.36
C GLU A 186 10.40 21.27 7.98
N TRP A 187 10.88 20.13 7.49
CA TRP A 187 11.38 20.04 6.13
C TRP A 187 10.29 20.37 5.09
N CYS A 188 9.08 19.83 5.23
CA CYS A 188 7.97 20.14 4.32
C CYS A 188 7.68 21.64 4.28
N LYS A 189 7.60 22.30 5.44
CA LYS A 189 7.42 23.76 5.52
C LYS A 189 8.52 24.50 4.75
N SER A 190 9.78 24.13 4.96
CA SER A 190 10.92 24.78 4.30
C SER A 190 10.89 24.66 2.77
N MET A 191 10.36 23.55 2.25
CA MET A 191 10.23 23.31 0.81
C MET A 191 9.18 24.20 0.14
N LEU A 192 8.24 24.77 0.91
CA LEU A 192 7.21 25.70 0.41
C LEU A 192 7.50 27.17 0.76
N ASP A 193 8.48 27.44 1.62
CA ASP A 193 8.82 28.80 2.04
C ASP A 193 9.80 29.45 1.03
N PRO A 194 9.42 30.53 0.32
CA PRO A 194 10.29 31.19 -0.64
C PRO A 194 11.51 31.88 -0.01
N SER A 195 11.48 32.15 1.30
CA SER A 195 12.60 32.76 2.02
C SER A 195 13.69 31.74 2.41
N GLU A 196 13.37 30.45 2.35
CA GLU A 196 14.29 29.38 2.74
C GLU A 196 15.33 29.07 1.67
N SER A 197 16.58 28.97 2.11
CA SER A 197 17.70 28.66 1.21
C SER A 197 17.71 27.18 0.81
N THR A 198 18.26 26.89 -0.38
CA THR A 198 18.51 25.51 -0.85
C THR A 198 19.33 24.71 0.16
N TYR A 199 20.33 25.32 0.78
CA TYR A 199 21.16 24.67 1.79
C TYR A 199 20.34 24.28 3.03
N GLN A 200 19.53 25.19 3.57
CA GLN A 200 18.71 24.93 4.75
C GLN A 200 17.67 23.83 4.48
N ARG A 201 17.00 23.88 3.34
CA ARG A 201 16.08 22.82 2.89
C ARG A 201 16.77 21.45 2.84
N LEU A 202 18.01 21.39 2.34
CA LEU A 202 18.77 20.14 2.29
C LEU A 202 19.16 19.64 3.69
N GLN A 203 19.57 20.53 4.60
CA GLN A 203 19.87 20.15 5.99
C GLN A 203 18.64 19.58 6.69
N LEU A 204 17.48 20.24 6.57
CA LEU A 204 16.22 19.75 7.13
C LEU A 204 15.81 18.41 6.49
N MET A 205 16.01 18.24 5.18
CA MET A 205 15.79 16.96 4.52
C MET A 205 16.65 15.86 5.15
N HIS A 206 17.96 16.10 5.35
CA HIS A 206 18.85 15.13 5.97
C HIS A 206 18.44 14.76 7.40
N GLN A 207 17.95 15.72 8.19
CA GLN A 207 17.42 15.48 9.54
C GLN A 207 16.18 14.57 9.48
N ALA A 208 15.23 14.87 8.57
CA ALA A 208 14.05 14.04 8.36
C ALA A 208 14.42 12.61 7.92
N PHE A 209 15.41 12.45 7.04
CA PHE A 209 15.95 11.14 6.65
C PHE A 209 16.54 10.38 7.84
N ALA A 210 17.36 11.04 8.66
CA ALA A 210 18.00 10.43 9.82
C ALA A 210 16.96 9.95 10.83
N LYS A 211 15.97 10.80 11.14
CA LYS A 211 14.86 10.47 12.02
C LYS A 211 14.07 9.25 11.53
N HIS A 212 13.63 9.29 10.28
CA HIS A 212 12.83 8.22 9.68
C HIS A 212 13.59 6.90 9.66
N ASN A 213 14.86 6.92 9.26
CA ASN A 213 15.71 5.73 9.26
C ASN A 213 15.89 5.12 10.65
N LYS A 214 16.06 5.96 11.68
CA LYS A 214 16.15 5.50 13.07
C LYS A 214 14.84 4.85 13.50
N MET A 215 13.69 5.52 13.31
CA MET A 215 12.39 5.00 13.71
C MET A 215 12.05 3.68 13.02
N ARG A 216 12.26 3.60 11.70
CA ARG A 216 12.03 2.37 10.95
C ARG A 216 12.89 1.22 11.49
N LYS A 217 14.18 1.46 11.74
CA LYS A 217 15.07 0.47 12.37
C LYS A 217 14.57 0.06 13.76
N ASP A 218 14.14 0.99 14.59
CA ASP A 218 13.63 0.69 15.93
C ASP A 218 12.34 -0.15 15.84
N CYS A 219 11.40 0.19 14.96
CA CYS A 219 10.16 -0.56 14.74
C CYS A 219 10.41 -1.98 14.22
N GLU A 220 11.28 -2.15 13.22
CA GLU A 220 11.70 -3.47 12.71
C GLU A 220 12.34 -4.36 13.80
N ASN A 221 12.91 -3.76 14.84
CA ASN A 221 13.52 -4.44 15.98
C ASN A 221 12.61 -4.46 17.22
N GLY A 222 11.29 -4.29 17.04
CA GLY A 222 10.30 -4.43 18.13
C GLY A 222 10.37 -3.31 19.18
N LYS A 223 10.90 -2.15 18.82
CA LYS A 223 11.00 -0.95 19.67
C LYS A 223 10.08 0.18 19.22
N GLY A 224 9.13 -0.12 18.32
CA GLY A 224 7.99 0.77 18.07
C GLY A 224 7.02 0.74 19.24
N PHE A 225 6.01 1.60 19.20
CA PHE A 225 5.10 1.79 20.33
C PHE A 225 3.63 1.53 20.00
N ASP A 226 3.21 1.53 18.73
CA ASP A 226 1.80 1.38 18.38
C ASP A 226 1.23 0.03 18.84
N ARG A 227 1.95 -1.09 18.62
CA ARG A 227 1.52 -2.40 19.14
C ARG A 227 1.61 -2.50 20.66
N HIS A 228 2.57 -1.81 21.28
CA HIS A 228 2.71 -1.76 22.73
C HIS A 228 1.48 -1.07 23.36
N LEU A 229 1.09 0.10 22.85
CA LEU A 229 -0.11 0.81 23.32
C LEU A 229 -1.38 -0.01 23.06
N LEU A 230 -1.49 -0.71 21.93
CA LEU A 230 -2.59 -1.63 21.70
C LEU A 230 -2.65 -2.73 22.77
N GLY A 231 -1.52 -3.33 23.14
CA GLY A 231 -1.46 -4.34 24.21
C GLY A 231 -1.97 -3.81 25.55
N LEU A 232 -1.58 -2.59 25.93
CA LEU A 232 -2.06 -1.96 27.17
C LEU A 232 -3.58 -1.69 27.13
N LEU A 233 -4.12 -1.25 25.99
CA LEU A 233 -5.56 -1.06 25.81
C LEU A 233 -6.32 -2.38 25.96
N LEU A 234 -5.85 -3.45 25.32
CA LEU A 234 -6.50 -4.76 25.37
C LEU A 234 -6.47 -5.34 26.79
N ILE A 235 -5.36 -5.18 27.53
CA ILE A 235 -5.29 -5.57 28.95
C ILE A 235 -6.35 -4.83 29.77
N ALA A 236 -6.49 -3.51 29.59
CA ALA A 236 -7.52 -2.75 30.31
C ALA A 236 -8.93 -3.27 30.00
N GLN A 237 -9.21 -3.60 28.73
CA GLN A 237 -10.49 -4.18 28.29
C GLN A 237 -10.75 -5.56 28.90
N GLU A 238 -9.75 -6.45 28.90
CA GLU A 238 -9.86 -7.79 29.49
C GLU A 238 -10.11 -7.75 31.00
N GLN A 239 -9.61 -6.72 31.68
CA GLN A 239 -9.85 -6.47 33.10
C GLN A 239 -11.18 -5.74 33.39
N GLY A 240 -11.98 -5.43 32.36
CA GLY A 240 -13.24 -4.70 32.51
C GLY A 240 -13.07 -3.27 33.01
N LEU A 241 -11.87 -2.68 32.83
CA LEU A 241 -11.61 -1.29 33.19
C LEU A 241 -12.19 -0.34 32.14
N PRO A 242 -12.55 0.90 32.52
CA PRO A 242 -12.85 1.93 31.55
C PRO A 242 -11.64 2.17 30.63
N VAL A 243 -11.91 2.60 29.40
CA VAL A 243 -10.86 2.98 28.44
C VAL A 243 -9.99 4.09 29.06
N PRO A 244 -8.66 3.89 29.18
CA PRO A 244 -7.80 4.90 29.79
C PRO A 244 -7.83 6.23 29.02
N GLU A 245 -7.70 7.35 29.74
CA GLU A 245 -7.79 8.72 29.18
C GLU A 245 -6.85 8.98 28.00
N LEU A 246 -5.68 8.34 27.99
CA LEU A 246 -4.71 8.41 26.89
C LEU A 246 -5.32 8.05 25.52
N TYR A 247 -6.24 7.08 25.48
CA TYR A 247 -6.90 6.65 24.24
C TYR A 247 -8.12 7.50 23.88
N MET A 248 -8.65 8.24 24.86
CA MET A 248 -9.78 9.15 24.68
C MET A 248 -9.33 10.57 24.31
N ASP A 249 -8.05 10.90 24.50
CA ASP A 249 -7.47 12.16 24.07
C ASP A 249 -7.61 12.33 22.55
N ASN A 250 -8.14 13.48 22.12
CA ASN A 250 -8.23 13.87 20.71
C ASN A 250 -6.89 13.75 19.98
N ALA A 251 -5.76 13.96 20.66
CA ALA A 251 -4.42 13.80 20.09
C ALA A 251 -4.10 12.34 19.69
N PHE A 252 -4.65 11.35 20.41
CA PHE A 252 -4.46 9.94 20.06
C PHE A 252 -5.06 9.65 18.68
N THR A 253 -6.32 10.06 18.47
CA THR A 253 -7.02 9.92 17.19
C THR A 253 -6.43 10.79 16.10
N ALA A 254 -6.16 12.08 16.38
CA ALA A 254 -5.62 13.03 15.40
C ALA A 254 -4.24 12.61 14.87
N SER A 255 -3.44 11.94 15.70
CA SER A 255 -2.14 11.38 15.31
C SER A 255 -2.24 10.04 14.55
N GLY A 256 -3.45 9.52 14.34
CA GLY A 256 -3.75 8.30 13.57
C GLY A 256 -4.18 7.09 14.41
N GLY A 257 -4.14 7.19 15.74
CA GLY A 257 -4.55 6.12 16.65
C GLY A 257 -6.00 5.65 16.41
N GLY A 258 -6.27 4.38 16.71
CA GLY A 258 -7.59 3.78 16.50
C GLY A 258 -7.99 3.61 15.03
N GLY A 259 -7.01 3.58 14.11
CA GLY A 259 -7.27 3.41 12.68
C GLY A 259 -7.61 4.71 11.96
N ASN A 260 -7.06 5.84 12.40
CA ASN A 260 -7.38 7.17 11.87
C ASN A 260 -6.27 7.77 10.99
N PHE A 261 -5.40 6.93 10.42
CA PHE A 261 -4.34 7.39 9.54
C PHE A 261 -4.90 7.84 8.18
N VAL A 262 -4.71 9.13 7.85
CA VAL A 262 -5.12 9.68 6.55
C VAL A 262 -4.20 9.22 5.41
N LEU A 263 -3.01 8.72 5.73
CA LEU A 263 -2.09 8.06 4.81
C LEU A 263 -1.81 6.65 5.33
N SER A 264 -2.28 5.62 4.63
CA SER A 264 -1.99 4.22 4.93
C SER A 264 -1.03 3.66 3.88
N THR A 265 0.20 3.39 4.26
CA THR A 265 1.30 3.14 3.31
C THR A 265 2.08 1.86 3.59
N SER A 266 2.69 1.32 2.54
CA SER A 266 3.65 0.22 2.67
C SER A 266 4.52 0.08 1.42
N LEU A 267 5.81 -0.20 1.65
CA LEU A 267 6.70 -0.78 0.66
C LEU A 267 6.29 -2.23 0.40
N ALA A 268 5.98 -2.55 -0.86
CA ALA A 268 5.71 -3.90 -1.37
C ALA A 268 7.02 -4.66 -1.71
N GLY A 269 8.16 -4.02 -1.52
CA GLY A 269 9.49 -4.59 -1.70
C GLY A 269 10.17 -4.15 -2.99
N TYR A 270 11.16 -4.94 -3.41
CA TYR A 270 12.07 -4.61 -4.51
C TYR A 270 11.87 -5.48 -5.75
N MET A 271 10.74 -6.20 -5.80
CA MET A 271 10.31 -7.06 -6.90
C MET A 271 9.38 -6.28 -7.85
N ARG A 272 8.91 -6.91 -8.93
CA ARG A 272 8.05 -6.26 -9.95
C ARG A 272 6.61 -6.05 -9.49
N PHE A 273 6.17 -6.79 -8.48
CA PHE A 273 4.82 -6.74 -7.97
C PHE A 273 4.63 -5.56 -7.01
N THR A 274 3.48 -4.90 -7.13
CA THR A 274 3.02 -3.86 -6.19
C THR A 274 1.72 -4.35 -5.56
N GLY A 275 1.50 -4.00 -4.29
CA GLY A 275 0.24 -4.26 -3.60
C GLY A 275 -0.69 -3.05 -3.64
N CYS A 276 -1.94 -3.24 -3.25
CA CYS A 276 -2.86 -2.14 -3.01
C CYS A 276 -3.89 -2.53 -1.94
N ALA A 277 -4.43 -1.54 -1.26
CA ALA A 277 -5.60 -1.64 -0.41
C ALA A 277 -6.40 -0.35 -0.51
N VAL A 278 -7.63 -0.36 0.01
CA VAL A 278 -8.45 0.85 0.15
C VAL A 278 -7.91 1.73 1.29
N PRO A 279 -8.28 3.03 1.34
CA PRO A 279 -7.91 3.90 2.46
C PRO A 279 -8.43 3.38 3.81
N MET A 280 -7.66 3.64 4.87
CA MET A 280 -8.03 3.28 6.25
C MET A 280 -9.23 4.09 6.77
N VAL A 281 -9.33 5.35 6.35
CA VAL A 281 -10.43 6.26 6.69
C VAL A 281 -11.12 6.82 5.44
N PRO A 282 -12.40 7.23 5.54
CA PRO A 282 -13.14 7.80 4.40
C PRO A 282 -12.47 9.03 3.75
N HIS A 283 -11.71 9.80 4.52
CA HIS A 283 -11.03 11.02 4.07
C HIS A 283 -9.51 10.86 3.96
N GLY A 284 -9.06 9.65 3.63
CA GLY A 284 -7.65 9.29 3.54
C GLY A 284 -7.27 8.64 2.22
N TYR A 285 -6.04 8.15 2.17
CA TYR A 285 -5.44 7.46 1.04
C TYR A 285 -4.83 6.13 1.45
N GLY A 286 -4.90 5.15 0.56
CA GLY A 286 -3.93 4.06 0.52
C GLY A 286 -2.79 4.43 -0.43
N PHE A 287 -1.53 4.29 -0.03
CA PHE A 287 -0.39 4.58 -0.90
C PHE A 287 0.69 3.49 -0.78
N PHE A 288 0.81 2.66 -1.80
CA PHE A 288 1.68 1.49 -1.83
C PHE A 288 2.69 1.61 -2.95
N TYR A 289 3.88 1.07 -2.78
CA TYR A 289 4.92 1.21 -3.79
C TYR A 289 5.90 0.04 -3.82
N SER A 290 6.48 -0.21 -4.99
CA SER A 290 7.61 -1.12 -5.18
C SER A 290 8.77 -0.38 -5.84
N ILE A 291 10.00 -0.75 -5.50
CA ILE A 291 11.19 -0.01 -5.90
C ILE A 291 12.13 -0.90 -6.73
N ARG A 292 12.35 -0.52 -7.98
CA ARG A 292 13.29 -1.16 -8.90
C ARG A 292 14.53 -0.30 -9.09
N ASP A 293 15.53 -0.82 -9.79
CA ASP A 293 16.79 -0.11 -10.05
C ASP A 293 16.57 1.20 -10.83
N ASP A 294 15.68 1.16 -11.82
CA ASP A 294 15.43 2.21 -12.81
C ASP A 294 14.10 2.95 -12.61
N ARG A 295 13.21 2.48 -11.74
CA ARG A 295 11.86 3.04 -11.55
C ARG A 295 11.27 2.79 -10.17
N ILE A 296 10.24 3.56 -9.84
CA ILE A 296 9.39 3.37 -8.66
C ILE A 296 7.96 3.17 -9.16
N VAL A 297 7.32 2.06 -8.81
CA VAL A 297 5.90 1.80 -9.16
C VAL A 297 5.05 2.09 -7.94
N THR A 298 4.00 2.87 -8.12
CA THR A 298 3.13 3.35 -7.04
C THR A 298 1.69 3.02 -7.33
N THR A 299 0.93 2.67 -6.30
CA THR A 299 -0.52 2.55 -6.34
C THR A 299 -1.12 3.45 -5.27
N CYS A 300 -2.03 4.34 -5.66
CA CYS A 300 -2.73 5.21 -4.75
C CYS A 300 -4.24 4.97 -4.85
N SER A 301 -4.91 4.89 -3.71
CA SER A 301 -6.37 4.77 -3.59
C SER A 301 -6.94 5.89 -2.74
N SER A 302 -8.17 6.31 -3.06
CA SER A 302 -8.98 7.28 -2.31
C SER A 302 -10.47 6.98 -2.55
N TRP A 303 -11.36 7.66 -1.84
CA TRP A 303 -12.80 7.56 -2.03
C TRP A 303 -13.32 8.77 -2.83
N LYS A 304 -14.06 8.54 -3.91
CA LYS A 304 -14.66 9.60 -4.74
C LYS A 304 -15.65 10.44 -3.96
N SER A 305 -16.35 9.83 -3.00
CA SER A 305 -17.27 10.48 -2.07
C SER A 305 -16.60 11.50 -1.15
N CYS A 306 -15.28 11.48 -1.00
CA CYS A 306 -14.54 12.47 -0.23
C CYS A 306 -13.95 13.55 -1.16
N PRO A 307 -14.54 14.77 -1.22
CA PRO A 307 -14.07 15.84 -2.10
C PRO A 307 -12.70 16.39 -1.73
N LYS A 308 -12.19 16.06 -0.53
CA LYS A 308 -10.87 16.47 -0.07
C LYS A 308 -9.75 15.55 -0.56
N THR A 309 -10.07 14.41 -1.15
CA THR A 309 -9.07 13.41 -1.56
C THR A 309 -9.12 13.12 -3.04
N ASP A 310 -7.96 13.06 -3.70
CA ASP A 310 -7.84 12.63 -5.09
C ASP A 310 -6.53 11.85 -5.29
N ALA A 311 -6.65 10.55 -5.55
CA ALA A 311 -5.51 9.65 -5.73
C ALA A 311 -4.64 10.02 -6.93
N GLU A 312 -5.23 10.54 -8.02
CA GLU A 312 -4.49 10.98 -9.20
C GLU A 312 -3.61 12.17 -8.85
N VAL A 313 -4.20 13.17 -8.19
CA VAL A 313 -3.49 14.39 -7.79
C VAL A 313 -2.35 14.04 -6.84
N LEU A 314 -2.63 13.30 -5.76
CA LEU A 314 -1.59 12.93 -4.79
C LEU A 314 -0.45 12.14 -5.46
N CYS A 315 -0.77 11.16 -6.31
CA CYS A 315 0.24 10.36 -7.01
C CYS A 315 1.15 11.21 -7.91
N ARG A 316 0.57 12.13 -8.69
CA ARG A 316 1.36 13.05 -9.52
C ARG A 316 2.20 14.01 -8.69
N THR A 317 1.65 14.52 -7.59
CA THR A 317 2.39 15.40 -6.68
C THR A 317 3.55 14.66 -6.03
N VAL A 318 3.42 13.37 -5.68
CA VAL A 318 4.54 12.54 -5.22
C VAL A 318 5.64 12.45 -6.28
N PHE A 319 5.28 12.26 -7.55
CA PHE A 319 6.27 12.19 -8.64
C PHE A 319 7.00 13.52 -8.85
N GLN A 320 6.29 14.64 -8.70
CA GLN A 320 6.93 15.96 -8.69
C GLN A 320 7.88 16.09 -7.49
N CYS A 321 7.46 15.65 -6.30
CA CYS A 321 8.31 15.69 -5.11
C CYS A 321 9.57 14.82 -5.26
N PHE A 322 9.50 13.67 -5.96
CA PHE A 322 10.68 12.90 -6.31
C PHE A 322 11.70 13.72 -7.11
N GLN A 323 11.23 14.48 -8.10
CA GLN A 323 12.09 15.35 -8.90
C GLN A 323 12.66 16.49 -8.05
N ASP A 324 11.81 17.19 -7.30
CA ASP A 324 12.22 18.31 -6.45
C ASP A 324 13.30 17.89 -5.45
N MET A 325 13.14 16.73 -4.81
CA MET A 325 14.10 16.18 -3.85
C MET A 325 15.45 15.85 -4.49
N ILE A 326 15.48 15.34 -5.73
CA ILE A 326 16.73 15.10 -6.44
C ILE A 326 17.38 16.42 -6.86
N GLN A 327 16.61 17.37 -7.38
CA GLN A 327 17.12 18.68 -7.78
C GLN A 327 17.73 19.43 -6.60
N LEU A 328 17.11 19.34 -5.42
CA LEU A 328 17.66 19.91 -4.18
C LEU A 328 19.09 19.41 -3.89
N THR A 329 19.39 18.15 -4.20
CA THR A 329 20.72 17.55 -3.98
C THR A 329 21.75 17.91 -5.04
N ILE A 330 21.32 18.44 -6.18
CA ILE A 330 22.20 18.89 -7.27
C ILE A 330 22.52 20.36 -7.05
N ALA A 331 21.50 21.18 -6.78
CA ALA A 331 21.64 22.61 -6.57
C ALA A 331 22.53 22.97 -5.36
N ALA A 332 22.58 22.14 -4.32
CA ALA A 332 23.45 22.35 -3.17
C ALA A 332 24.92 21.94 -3.38
N GLN A 333 25.25 21.33 -4.53
CA GLN A 333 26.63 21.01 -4.91
C GLN A 333 27.28 22.12 -5.75
N LEU A 334 26.50 23.14 -6.13
CA LEU A 334 26.91 24.34 -6.86
C LEU A 334 27.06 25.50 -5.88
#